data_AF-A0A1U7N6B4-F1
#
_entry.id   AF-A0A1U7N6B4-F1
#
_cell.length_a   1.000
_cell.length_b   1.000
_cell.length_c   1.000
_cell.angle_alpha   90.00
_cell.angle_beta   90.00
_cell.angle_gamma   90.00
#
_symmetry.space_group_name_H-M   'P 1'
#
loop_
_entity.id
_entity.type
_entity.pdbx_description
1 polymer ?
#
loop_
_entity_poly.entity_id
_entity_poly.type
_entity_poly.pdbx_seq_one_letter_code
_entity_poly.pdbx_strand_id
1 'polypeptide(L)' 'MTNQQIPLTEDYTRPWALMRLLPKCQRYTVARFFNRQDAHNHLRFLDRYMPEAEFEVVFDLPVTQDTNQLL' A
#
# COMPACT_ATOMS: atom_id res chain seq x y z
N MET A 1 -17.06 -15.50 4.97
CA MET A 1 -15.68 -15.01 5.20
C MET A 1 -15.58 -13.64 4.55
N THR A 2 -15.96 -12.61 5.30
CA THR A 2 -16.14 -11.25 4.80
C THR A 2 -14.75 -10.64 4.59
N ASN A 3 -14.30 -10.59 3.32
CA ASN A 3 -13.21 -9.71 2.93
C ASN A 3 -13.70 -8.28 3.17
N GLN A 4 -13.29 -7.69 4.30
CA GLN A 4 -13.56 -6.28 4.56
C GLN A 4 -12.69 -5.47 3.60
N GLN A 5 -13.26 -5.15 2.44
CA GLN A 5 -12.78 -4.05 1.61
C GLN A 5 -12.92 -2.79 2.47
N ILE A 6 -11.80 -2.33 3.03
CA ILE A 6 -11.71 -1.00 3.61
C ILE A 6 -12.06 -0.04 2.47
N PRO A 7 -13.12 0.79 2.59
CA PRO A 7 -13.42 1.77 1.56
C PRO A 7 -12.26 2.77 1.57
N LEU A 8 -11.41 2.70 0.55
CA LEU A 8 -10.44 3.73 0.24
C LEU A 8 -11.28 4.96 -0.15
N THR A 9 -11.56 5.84 0.80
CA THR A 9 -11.74 7.25 0.44
C THR A 9 -10.51 7.60 -0.39
N GLU A 10 -10.71 7.94 -1.66
CA GLU A 10 -9.67 8.10 -2.69
C GLU A 10 -8.71 9.24 -2.32
N ASP A 11 -7.83 8.97 -1.38
CA ASP A 11 -6.90 9.93 -0.83
C ASP A 11 -5.60 9.87 -1.64
N TYR A 12 -5.62 10.56 -2.78
CA TYR A 12 -4.45 10.77 -3.65
C TYR A 12 -3.28 11.46 -2.95
N THR A 13 -3.51 12.02 -1.77
CA THR A 13 -2.46 12.74 -1.05
C THR A 13 -1.39 11.81 -0.50
N ARG A 14 -1.64 10.49 -0.46
CA ARG A 14 -0.71 9.49 0.09
C ARG A 14 -0.32 8.45 -0.97
N PRO A 15 0.52 8.82 -1.95
CA PRO A 15 0.88 7.94 -3.06
C PRO A 15 1.93 6.88 -2.68
N TRP A 16 2.57 6.99 -1.52
CA TRP A 16 3.59 6.03 -1.11
C TRP A 16 2.94 4.90 -0.29
N ALA A 17 2.80 3.73 -0.89
CA ALA A 17 2.25 2.54 -0.26
C ALA A 17 3.38 1.68 0.32
N LEU A 18 3.23 1.29 1.58
CA LEU A 18 4.02 0.22 2.19
C LEU A 18 3.22 -1.07 2.04
N MET A 19 3.73 -2.00 1.23
CA MET A 19 3.10 -3.28 0.94
C MET A 19 3.80 -4.40 1.69
N ARG A 20 3.04 -5.36 2.20
CA ARG A 20 3.58 -6.64 2.67
C ARG A 20 3.52 -7.64 1.53
N LEU A 21 4.64 -8.31 1.28
CA LEU A 21 4.74 -9.40 0.32
C LEU A 21 4.45 -10.72 1.02
N LEU A 22 3.68 -11.56 0.34
CA LEU A 22 3.28 -12.88 0.78
C LEU A 22 3.72 -13.91 -0.26
N PRO A 23 3.87 -15.19 0.14
CA PRO A 23 4.10 -16.27 -0.80
C PRO A 23 3.06 -16.28 -1.93
N LYS A 24 3.44 -16.86 -3.07
CA LYS A 24 2.58 -16.96 -4.28
C LYS A 24 2.28 -15.59 -4.91
N CYS A 25 3.24 -14.67 -4.84
CA CYS A 25 3.15 -13.33 -5.44
C CYS A 25 1.92 -12.54 -4.95
N GLN A 26 1.49 -12.78 -3.72
CA GLN A 26 0.39 -12.05 -3.10
C GLN A 26 0.94 -10.85 -2.35
N ARG A 27 0.16 -9.77 -2.28
CA ARG A 27 0.53 -8.55 -1.56
C ARG A 27 -0.70 -7.82 -1.05
N TYR A 28 -0.52 -7.06 0.03
CA TYR A 28 -1.53 -6.12 0.51
C TYR A 28 -0.88 -4.85 1.07
N THR A 29 -1.61 -3.74 0.98
CA THR A 29 -1.17 -2.45 1.51
C THR A 29 -1.33 -2.42 3.03
N VAL A 30 -0.22 -2.19 3.73
CA VAL A 30 -0.17 -2.04 5.19
C VAL A 30 -0.52 -0.62 5.60
N ALA A 31 0.09 0.35 4.92
CA ALA A 31 -0.08 1.78 5.22
C ALA A 31 0.22 2.64 3.99
N ARG A 32 -0.26 3.89 4.00
CA ARG A 32 0.00 4.89 2.95
C ARG A 32 0.56 6.19 3.53
N PHE A 33 1.51 6.79 2.84
CA PHE A 33 2.26 7.97 3.29
C PHE A 33 2.26 9.07 2.22
N PHE A 34 2.28 10.32 2.69
CA PHE A 34 2.39 11.49 1.82
C PHE A 34 3.74 11.54 1.10
N ASN A 35 4.82 11.22 1.80
CA ASN A 35 6.18 11.28 1.28
C ASN A 35 6.88 9.91 1.42
N ARG A 36 7.89 9.70 0.57
CA ARG A 36 8.68 8.46 0.53
C ARG A 36 9.48 8.22 1.81
N GLN A 37 9.97 9.30 2.43
CA GLN A 37 10.86 9.21 3.57
C GLN A 37 10.14 8.57 4.77
N ASP A 38 8.91 8.99 5.05
CA ASP A 38 8.10 8.42 6.12
C ASP A 38 7.78 6.95 5.88
N ALA A 39 7.44 6.59 4.64
CA ALA A 39 7.22 5.20 4.26
C ALA A 39 8.47 4.34 4.53
N HIS A 40 9.65 4.84 4.16
CA HIS A 40 10.91 4.12 4.35
C HIS A 40 11.37 4.09 5.82
N ASN A 41 11.07 5.15 6.60
CA ASN A 41 11.26 5.14 8.05
C ASN A 41 10.44 4.02 8.70
N HIS A 42 9.19 3.85 8.25
CA HIS A 42 8.31 2.79 8.72
C HIS A 42 8.79 1.40 8.29
N LEU A 43 9.26 1.25 7.05
CA LEU A 43 9.87 0.02 6.55
C LEU A 43 11.02 -0.42 7.47
N ARG A 44 11.96 0.48 7.79
CA ARG A 44 13.10 0.16 8.68
C ARG A 44 12.67 -0.31 10.07
N PHE A 45 11.54 0.20 10.58
CA PHE A 45 10.98 -0.27 11.84
C PHE A 45 10.41 -1.69 11.71
N LEU A 46 9.66 -1.95 10.63
CA LEU A 46 9.08 -3.28 10.36
C LEU A 46 10.16 -4.33 10.10
N ASP A 47 11.20 -4.02 9.33
CA ASP A 47 12.30 -4.96 9.05
C ASP A 47 13.01 -5.37 10.35
N ARG A 48 13.10 -4.47 11.33
CA ARG A 48 13.67 -4.77 12.65
C ARG A 48 12.73 -5.62 13.51
N TYR A 49 11.42 -5.38 13.43
CA TYR A 49 10.43 -6.04 14.27
C TYR A 49 9.97 -7.40 13.71
N MET A 50 9.97 -7.55 12.39
CA MET A 50 9.50 -8.72 11.65
C MET A 50 10.49 -9.09 10.53
N PRO A 51 11.72 -9.52 10.86
CA PRO A 51 12.77 -9.75 9.86
C PRO A 51 12.45 -10.88 8.87
N GLU A 52 11.51 -11.77 9.20
CA GLU A 52 11.06 -12.85 8.31
C GLU A 52 9.99 -12.39 7.30
N ALA A 53 9.38 -11.22 7.52
CA ALA A 53 8.37 -10.69 6.61
C ALA A 53 9.02 -9.77 5.58
N GLU A 54 8.61 -9.93 4.33
CA GLU A 54 9.06 -9.09 3.24
C GLU A 54 8.12 -7.90 3.05
N PHE A 55 8.69 -6.71 2.90
CA PHE A 55 7.97 -5.46 2.71
C PHE A 55 8.59 -4.65 1.58
N GLU A 56 7.77 -3.84 0.93
CA GLU A 56 8.20 -2.96 -0.16
C GLU A 56 7.51 -1.60 -0.08
N VAL A 57 8.25 -0.53 -0.35
CA VAL A 57 7.70 0.81 -0.53
C VAL A 57 7.54 1.09 -2.02
N VAL A 58 6.30 1.26 -2.45
CA VAL A 58 5.93 1.46 -3.86
C VAL A 58 5.24 2.81 -4.02
N PHE A 59 5.54 3.53 -5.09
CA PHE A 59 4.71 4.64 -5.53
C PHE A 59 3.49 4.06 -6.25
N ASP A 60 2.33 4.20 -5.63
CA ASP A 60 1.06 3.62 -6.07
C ASP A 60 0.01 4.72 -5.98
N LEU A 61 -0.55 5.18 -7.10
CA LEU A 61 -1.68 6.10 -7.05
C LEU A 61 -2.95 5.25 -7.09
N PRO A 62 -3.92 5.43 -6.17
CA PRO A 62 -5.19 4.74 -6.30
C PRO A 62 -5.80 5.15 -7.65
N VAL A 63 -5.93 4.22 -8.58
CA VAL A 63 -6.51 4.52 -9.89
C VAL A 63 -8.00 4.76 -9.66
N THR A 64 -8.49 5.98 -9.93
CA THR A 64 -9.93 6.23 -10.04
C THR A 64 -10.46 5.25 -11.07
N GLN A 65 -11.39 4.39 -10.67
CA GLN A 65 -12.21 3.69 -11.65
C GLN A 65 -13.26 4.67 -12.20
N ASP A 66 -12.82 5.74 -12.86
CA ASP A 66 -13.69 6.53 -13.74
C ASP A 66 -13.83 5.77 -15.06
N THR A 67 -14.37 4.55 -15.02
CA THR A 67 -14.83 3.84 -16.22
C THR A 67 -16.29 4.19 -16.45
N ASN A 68 -16.58 5.47 -16.69
CA ASN A 68 -17.90 5.88 -17.19
C ASN A 68 -17.87 7.27 -17.89
N GLN A 69 -17.00 7.41 -18.89
CA GLN A 69 -17.00 8.42 -19.97
C GLN A 69 -15.64 8.24 -20.66
N LEU A 70 -15.51 7.57 -21.80
CA LEU A 70 -15.82 8.10 -23.12
C LEU A 70 -15.95 6.91 -24.10
N LEU A 71 -17.14 6.79 -24.71
CA LEU A 71 -17.51 6.10 -25.97
C LEU A 71 -17.06 4.65 -26.19
#